data_AF-A0A2D5X5B8-F1
#
_entry.id   AF-A0A2D5X5B8-F1
#
_cell.length_a   1.000
_cell.length_b   1.000
_cell.length_c   1.000
_cell.angle_alpha   90.00
_cell.angle_beta   90.00
_cell.angle_gamma   90.00
#
_symmetry.space_group_name_H-M   'P 1'
#
loop_
_entity.id
_entity.type
_entity.pdbx_description
1 polymer ?
#
loop_
_entity_poly.entity_id
_entity_poly.type
_entity_poly.pdbx_seq_one_letter_code
_entity_poly.pdbx_strand_id
1 'polypeptide(L)'
;MKAVPFTDRFEKVLDNQDILGMYNIPDESACILKAHLILEDLISLYCSKLTNVDDLFTGIFVPFKTKLVIAKNMGLNGDAYKILNKINDIRNKFSHRRRHKLESSQLEELKNQVNSFISQSEITRCEEFNLSVTGKGQNGEPGTRVYKWASAEHRIKFIILFMNLMVRLVWWIQSDLKSKNIDYSILPIKFD
;
A
#
# COMPACT_ATOMS: atom_id res chain seq x y z
N MET A 1 -0.47 -18.86 -22.20
CA MET A 1 0.08 -18.08 -21.06
C MET A 1 1.60 -18.13 -21.13
N LYS A 2 2.27 -16.99 -21.37
CA LYS A 2 3.73 -16.94 -21.27
C LYS A 2 4.08 -16.77 -19.79
N ALA A 3 4.52 -17.85 -19.15
CA ALA A 3 5.14 -17.78 -17.84
C ALA A 3 6.44 -16.98 -17.97
N VAL A 4 6.52 -15.87 -17.25
CA VAL A 4 7.73 -15.04 -17.16
C VAL A 4 8.65 -15.71 -16.13
N PRO A 5 9.93 -15.98 -16.45
CA PRO A 5 10.81 -16.77 -15.60
C PRO A 5 11.12 -16.04 -14.28
N PHE A 6 11.15 -16.82 -13.20
CA PHE A 6 11.55 -16.38 -11.86
C PHE A 6 13.04 -16.04 -11.85
N THR A 7 13.39 -14.84 -11.42
CA THR A 7 14.77 -14.45 -11.10
C THR A 7 14.82 -13.89 -9.69
N ASP A 8 15.98 -13.95 -9.05
CA ASP A 8 16.23 -13.75 -7.62
C ASP A 8 16.13 -12.28 -7.15
N ARG A 9 15.37 -11.43 -7.85
CA ARG A 9 15.36 -9.95 -7.74
C ARG A 9 14.03 -9.36 -7.29
N PHE A 10 13.38 -9.97 -6.30
CA PHE A 10 12.08 -9.49 -5.83
C PHE A 10 12.14 -9.13 -4.34
N GLU A 11 12.12 -7.83 -4.02
CA GLU A 11 11.88 -7.40 -2.64
C GLU A 11 10.37 -7.46 -2.35
N LYS A 12 9.99 -8.22 -1.33
CA LYS A 12 8.61 -8.27 -0.83
C LYS A 12 8.37 -7.05 0.05
N VAL A 13 7.71 -6.04 -0.52
CA VAL A 13 7.27 -4.86 0.24
C VAL A 13 5.89 -5.06 0.88
N LEU A 14 5.09 -5.95 0.29
CA LEU A 14 3.78 -6.33 0.81
C LEU A 14 3.51 -7.78 0.46
N ASP A 15 3.07 -8.56 1.44
CA ASP A 15 2.60 -9.92 1.20
C ASP A 15 1.26 -10.23 1.90
N ASN A 16 0.79 -11.48 1.73
CA ASN A 16 -0.47 -11.93 2.31
C ASN A 16 -0.45 -11.94 3.84
N GLN A 17 0.71 -12.12 4.49
CA GLN A 17 0.84 -12.02 5.94
C GLN A 17 0.67 -10.58 6.41
N ASP A 18 1.12 -9.62 5.62
CA ASP A 18 0.89 -8.21 5.92
C ASP A 18 -0.57 -7.83 5.88
N ILE A 19 -1.27 -8.19 4.79
CA ILE A 19 -2.70 -7.96 4.63
C ILE A 19 -3.50 -8.72 5.68
N LEU A 20 -3.16 -9.99 5.96
CA LEU A 20 -3.80 -10.77 7.00
C LEU A 20 -3.57 -10.16 8.38
N GLY A 21 -2.37 -9.63 8.64
CA GLY A 21 -2.05 -8.90 9.85
C GLY A 21 -2.91 -7.65 10.00
N MET A 22 -3.09 -6.86 8.94
CA MET A 22 -4.00 -5.70 8.95
C MET A 22 -5.46 -6.12 9.20
N TYR A 23 -5.90 -7.22 8.58
CA TYR A 23 -7.24 -7.77 8.77
C TYR A 23 -7.49 -8.27 10.20
N ASN A 24 -6.49 -8.87 10.84
CA ASN A 24 -6.61 -9.39 12.21
C ASN A 24 -6.49 -8.32 13.29
N ILE A 25 -6.04 -7.10 12.96
CA ILE A 25 -6.01 -5.96 13.88
C ILE A 25 -7.41 -5.32 13.93
N PRO A 26 -8.15 -5.38 15.06
CA PRO A 26 -9.47 -4.75 15.15
C PRO A 26 -9.39 -3.21 15.25
N ASP A 27 -8.28 -2.70 15.78
CA ASP A 27 -8.06 -1.28 16.01
C ASP A 27 -7.66 -0.51 14.73
N GLU A 28 -8.39 0.55 14.41
CA GLU A 28 -8.14 1.36 13.21
C GLU A 28 -6.76 2.02 13.22
N SER A 29 -6.33 2.53 14.38
CA SER A 29 -5.03 3.23 14.51
C SER A 29 -3.87 2.29 14.23
N ALA A 30 -3.88 1.09 14.81
CA ALA A 30 -2.88 0.07 14.58
C ALA A 30 -2.88 -0.44 13.13
N CYS A 31 -4.05 -0.58 12.50
CA CYS A 31 -4.16 -0.95 11.09
C CYS A 31 -3.52 0.11 10.17
N ILE A 32 -3.81 1.39 10.40
CA ILE A 32 -3.21 2.51 9.65
C ILE A 32 -1.71 2.62 9.91
N LEU A 33 -1.25 2.37 11.14
CA LEU A 33 0.17 2.34 11.46
C LEU A 33 0.89 1.25 10.67
N LYS A 34 0.32 0.05 10.55
CA LYS A 34 0.91 -1.02 9.74
C LYS A 34 1.00 -0.62 8.26
N ALA A 35 -0.04 -0.02 7.70
CA ALA A 35 0.01 0.54 6.34
C ALA A 35 1.10 1.60 6.15
N HIS A 36 1.28 2.47 7.15
CA HIS A 36 2.31 3.51 7.14
C HIS A 36 3.73 2.93 7.08
N LEU A 37 4.01 1.88 7.87
CA LEU A 37 5.31 1.21 7.86
C LEU A 37 5.60 0.55 6.50
N ILE A 38 4.61 -0.12 5.92
CA ILE A 38 4.72 -0.71 4.58
C ILE A 38 5.04 0.35 3.51
N LEU A 39 4.39 1.51 3.57
CA LEU A 39 4.68 2.62 2.66
C LEU A 39 6.09 3.19 2.89
N GLU A 40 6.57 3.18 4.14
CA GLU A 40 7.92 3.64 4.46
C GLU A 40 8.98 2.73 3.85
N ASP A 41 8.77 1.41 3.91
CA ASP A 41 9.63 0.41 3.27
C ASP A 41 9.59 0.56 1.75
N LEU A 42 8.41 0.77 1.16
CA LEU A 42 8.26 1.02 -0.28
C LEU A 42 9.04 2.25 -0.75
N ILE A 43 8.93 3.36 -0.02
CA ILE A 43 9.65 4.60 -0.33
C ILE A 43 11.15 4.38 -0.20
N SER A 44 11.58 3.70 0.86
CA SER A 44 12.99 3.42 1.11
C SER A 44 13.57 2.60 -0.04
N LEU A 45 12.89 1.54 -0.42
CA LEU A 45 13.24 0.72 -1.57
C LEU A 45 13.34 1.53 -2.87
N TYR A 46 12.30 2.31 -3.21
CA TYR A 46 12.29 3.11 -4.44
C TYR A 46 13.51 4.04 -4.52
N CYS A 47 13.79 4.77 -3.45
CA CYS A 47 14.93 5.68 -3.39
C CYS A 47 16.26 4.92 -3.46
N SER A 48 16.41 3.81 -2.74
CA SER A 48 17.63 2.99 -2.76
C SER A 48 17.95 2.45 -4.16
N LYS A 49 16.94 2.05 -4.95
CA LYS A 49 17.15 1.61 -6.34
C LYS A 49 17.51 2.74 -7.29
N LEU A 50 16.97 3.94 -7.05
CA LEU A 50 17.34 5.12 -7.84
C LEU A 50 18.76 5.60 -7.56
N THR A 51 19.23 5.52 -6.31
CA THR A 51 20.58 5.94 -5.92
C THR A 51 21.63 4.86 -6.07
N ASN A 52 21.22 3.58 -6.15
CA ASN A 52 22.10 2.43 -5.95
C ASN A 52 22.82 2.47 -4.59
N VAL A 53 22.09 2.90 -3.55
CA VAL A 53 22.56 2.98 -2.15
C VAL A 53 21.50 2.32 -1.28
N ASP A 54 21.73 1.07 -0.88
CA ASP A 54 20.75 0.26 -0.15
C ASP A 54 20.39 0.84 1.21
N ASP A 55 21.33 1.57 1.84
CA ASP A 55 21.25 2.06 3.21
C ASP A 55 20.98 3.58 3.30
N LEU A 56 20.41 4.17 2.25
CA LEU A 56 20.18 5.62 2.08
C LEU A 56 19.56 6.34 3.29
N PHE A 57 18.67 5.66 4.02
CA PHE A 57 17.96 6.22 5.18
C PHE A 57 18.41 5.63 6.53
N THR A 58 19.54 4.92 6.56
CA THR A 58 20.06 4.30 7.78
C THR A 58 21.03 5.23 8.52
N GLY A 59 21.42 4.86 9.74
CA GLY A 59 22.38 5.60 10.56
C GLY A 59 21.78 6.75 11.39
N ILE A 60 20.61 7.28 11.00
CA ILE A 60 19.83 8.25 11.78
C ILE A 60 18.33 8.00 11.65
N PHE A 61 17.54 8.54 12.58
CA PHE A 61 16.09 8.56 12.42
C PHE A 61 15.68 9.55 11.32
N VAL A 62 15.12 9.02 10.22
CA VAL A 62 14.56 9.83 9.12
C VAL A 62 13.03 9.70 9.13
N PRO A 63 12.28 10.76 9.48
CA PRO A 63 10.82 10.69 9.50
C PRO A 63 10.21 10.39 8.12
N PHE A 64 9.07 9.68 8.11
CA PHE A 64 8.33 9.37 6.87
C PHE A 64 8.13 10.57 5.95
N LYS A 65 7.74 11.74 6.50
CA LYS A 65 7.53 12.96 5.71
C LYS A 65 8.81 13.41 4.99
N THR A 66 9.97 13.27 5.64
CA THR A 66 11.28 13.58 5.06
C THR A 66 11.60 12.60 3.93
N LYS A 67 11.43 11.29 4.17
CA LYS A 67 11.60 10.25 3.12
C LYS A 67 10.71 10.52 1.91
N LEU A 68 9.45 10.89 2.14
CA LEU A 68 8.48 11.20 1.09
C LEU A 68 8.86 12.45 0.28
N VAL A 69 9.40 13.49 0.93
CA VAL A 69 9.92 14.68 0.22
C VAL A 69 11.14 14.33 -0.62
N ILE A 70 12.07 13.53 -0.09
CA ILE A 70 13.24 13.04 -0.84
C ILE A 70 12.79 12.23 -2.07
N ALA A 71 11.86 11.29 -1.89
CA ALA A 71 11.32 10.50 -3.00
C ALA A 71 10.68 11.38 -4.08
N LYS A 72 9.92 12.41 -3.69
CA LYS A 72 9.38 13.40 -4.65
C LYS A 72 10.47 14.12 -5.43
N ASN A 73 11.52 14.57 -4.76
CA ASN A 73 12.65 15.24 -5.40
C ASN A 73 13.40 14.31 -6.36
N MET A 74 13.34 12.99 -6.12
CA MET A 74 13.93 11.96 -6.97
C MET A 74 13.01 11.48 -8.11
N GLY A 75 11.79 12.02 -8.22
CA GLY A 75 10.88 11.74 -9.32
C GLY A 75 9.61 10.95 -8.97
N LEU A 76 9.31 10.74 -7.67
CA LEU A 76 8.02 10.16 -7.25
C LEU A 76 6.86 10.95 -7.85
N ASN A 77 5.90 10.23 -8.43
CA ASN A 77 4.71 10.82 -9.04
C ASN A 77 3.98 11.78 -8.07
N GLY A 78 3.54 12.92 -8.58
CA GLY A 78 2.90 13.96 -7.77
C GLY A 78 1.60 13.53 -7.09
N ASP A 79 0.81 12.66 -7.72
CA ASP A 79 -0.43 12.13 -7.13
C ASP A 79 -0.12 11.04 -6.11
N ALA A 80 0.87 10.18 -6.37
CA ALA A 80 1.39 9.26 -5.36
C ALA A 80 1.86 10.02 -4.11
N TYR A 81 2.61 11.11 -4.27
CA TYR A 81 3.02 11.97 -3.16
C TYR A 81 1.82 12.50 -2.34
N LYS A 82 0.78 13.00 -3.01
CA LYS A 82 -0.43 13.52 -2.34
C LYS A 82 -1.14 12.43 -1.55
N ILE A 83 -1.32 11.24 -2.13
CA ILE A 83 -1.99 10.09 -1.50
C ILE A 83 -1.21 9.63 -0.26
N LEU A 84 0.10 9.41 -0.40
CA LEU A 84 0.97 8.98 0.70
C LEU A 84 1.00 10.02 1.84
N ASN A 85 1.02 11.31 1.49
CA ASN A 85 0.94 12.37 2.48
C ASN A 85 -0.41 12.36 3.22
N LYS A 86 -1.52 12.14 2.52
CA LYS A 86 -2.85 12.06 3.14
C LYS A 86 -2.95 10.89 4.11
N ILE A 87 -2.37 9.73 3.78
CA ILE A 87 -2.31 8.57 4.70
C ILE A 87 -1.49 8.92 5.95
N ASN A 88 -0.35 9.58 5.79
CA ASN A 88 0.45 10.08 6.92
C ASN A 88 -0.33 11.07 7.80
N ASP A 89 -1.09 11.98 7.20
CA ASP A 89 -1.93 12.93 7.95
C ASP A 89 -3.05 12.21 8.73
N ILE A 90 -3.66 11.18 8.16
CA ILE A 90 -4.64 10.31 8.85
C ILE A 90 -3.96 9.63 10.05
N ARG A 91 -2.80 9.00 9.85
CA ARG A 91 -2.02 8.36 10.93
C ARG A 91 -1.70 9.33 12.07
N ASN A 92 -1.29 10.56 11.73
CA ASN A 92 -0.97 11.59 12.73
C ASN A 92 -2.19 12.03 13.54
N LYS A 93 -3.37 12.11 12.92
CA LYS A 93 -4.61 12.42 13.65
C LYS A 93 -4.90 11.35 14.72
N PHE A 94 -4.70 10.07 14.42
CA PHE A 94 -4.85 9.00 15.41
C PHE A 94 -3.85 9.11 16.57
N SER A 95 -2.62 9.60 16.29
CA SER A 95 -1.59 9.81 17.34
C SER A 95 -1.91 10.99 18.27
N HIS A 96 -2.58 12.03 17.77
CA HIS A 96 -2.87 13.25 18.55
C HIS A 96 -4.27 13.30 19.17
N ARG A 97 -5.23 12.52 18.67
CA ARG A 97 -6.64 12.58 19.10
C ARG A 97 -7.08 11.23 19.63
N ARG A 98 -7.18 11.13 20.96
CA ARG A 98 -7.52 9.90 21.72
C ARG A 98 -8.80 9.17 21.28
N ARG A 99 -9.73 9.84 20.58
CA ARG A 99 -11.01 9.26 20.10
C ARG A 99 -11.25 9.49 18.60
N HIS A 100 -10.20 9.71 17.82
CA HIS A 100 -10.35 9.81 16.37
C HIS A 100 -10.84 8.48 15.80
N LYS A 101 -11.67 8.56 14.77
CA LYS A 101 -12.17 7.45 13.98
C LYS A 101 -11.99 7.79 12.52
N LEU A 102 -11.82 6.79 11.68
CA LEU A 102 -11.86 6.97 10.23
C LEU A 102 -13.24 7.50 9.82
N GLU A 103 -13.27 8.64 9.13
CA GLU A 103 -14.51 9.19 8.59
C GLU A 103 -14.77 8.67 7.17
N SER A 104 -16.04 8.39 6.84
CA SER A 104 -16.44 7.98 5.49
C SER A 104 -15.95 8.97 4.43
N SER A 105 -16.03 10.26 4.70
CA SER A 105 -15.56 11.33 3.79
C SER A 105 -14.07 11.21 3.46
N GLN A 106 -13.23 10.90 4.46
CA GLN A 106 -11.80 10.71 4.26
C GLN A 106 -11.51 9.48 3.40
N LEU A 107 -12.26 8.39 3.61
CA LEU A 107 -12.13 7.17 2.81
C LEU A 107 -12.60 7.38 1.36
N GLU A 108 -13.71 8.06 1.15
CA GLU A 108 -14.22 8.36 -0.19
C GLU A 108 -13.29 9.32 -0.96
N GLU A 109 -12.76 10.35 -0.29
CA GLU A 109 -11.75 11.24 -0.88
C GLU A 109 -10.50 10.46 -1.30
N LEU A 110 -9.96 9.64 -0.40
CA LEU A 110 -8.75 8.86 -0.66
C LEU A 110 -9.00 7.82 -1.77
N LYS A 111 -10.18 7.16 -1.76
CA LYS A 111 -10.60 6.21 -2.80
C LYS A 111 -10.60 6.86 -4.18
N ASN A 112 -11.17 8.06 -4.29
CA ASN A 112 -11.20 8.80 -5.54
C ASN A 112 -9.78 9.13 -6.02
N GLN A 113 -8.90 9.59 -5.12
CA GLN A 113 -7.50 9.85 -5.45
C GLN A 113 -6.77 8.59 -5.94
N VAL A 114 -6.95 7.45 -5.26
CA VAL A 114 -6.35 6.17 -5.65
C VAL A 114 -6.86 5.70 -7.02
N ASN A 115 -8.17 5.80 -7.28
CA ASN A 115 -8.75 5.44 -8.57
C ASN A 115 -8.26 6.33 -9.72
N SER A 116 -7.99 7.60 -9.44
CA SER A 116 -7.44 8.56 -10.42
C SER A 116 -5.95 8.36 -10.66
N PHE A 117 -5.21 7.86 -9.67
CA PHE A 117 -3.80 7.56 -9.84
C PHE A 117 -3.60 6.47 -10.89
N ILE A 118 -2.78 6.77 -11.90
CA ILE A 118 -2.52 5.92 -13.08
C ILE A 118 -3.80 5.40 -13.74
N SER A 119 -4.78 6.29 -13.97
CA SER A 119 -6.10 5.94 -14.54
C SER A 119 -6.08 5.23 -15.90
N GLN A 120 -4.94 5.27 -16.62
CA GLN A 120 -4.74 4.55 -17.88
C GLN A 120 -4.34 3.08 -17.70
N SER A 121 -4.04 2.65 -16.47
CA SER A 121 -3.78 1.25 -16.16
C SER A 121 -5.09 0.46 -16.14
N GLU A 122 -5.07 -0.80 -16.60
CA GLU A 122 -6.21 -1.73 -16.51
C GLU A 122 -6.45 -2.24 -15.06
N ILE A 123 -6.03 -1.47 -14.06
CA ILE A 123 -6.16 -1.83 -12.65
C ILE A 123 -7.58 -1.50 -12.20
N THR A 124 -8.28 -2.54 -11.74
CA THR A 124 -9.63 -2.47 -11.16
C THR A 124 -9.76 -1.35 -10.13
N ARG A 125 -10.94 -0.72 -10.11
CA ARG A 125 -11.25 0.37 -9.18
C ARG A 125 -11.41 -0.15 -7.75
N CYS A 126 -11.22 0.72 -6.76
CA CYS A 126 -11.31 0.35 -5.34
C CYS A 126 -12.67 -0.26 -4.97
N GLU A 127 -13.77 0.30 -5.49
CA GLU A 127 -15.14 -0.16 -5.22
C GLU A 127 -15.47 -1.54 -5.80
N GLU A 128 -14.69 -1.99 -6.78
CA GLU A 128 -14.81 -3.29 -7.43
C GLU A 128 -13.82 -4.33 -6.87
N PHE A 129 -12.85 -3.86 -6.07
CA PHE A 129 -11.87 -4.71 -5.40
C PHE A 129 -12.51 -5.40 -4.19
N ASN A 130 -12.38 -6.71 -4.11
CA ASN A 130 -12.91 -7.50 -2.98
C ASN A 130 -11.77 -8.00 -2.10
N LEU A 131 -11.98 -7.94 -0.78
CA LEU A 131 -11.10 -8.62 0.17
C LEU A 131 -11.69 -10.01 0.46
N SER A 132 -11.02 -11.06 0.00
CA SER A 132 -11.35 -12.44 0.32
C SER A 132 -10.41 -12.94 1.41
N VAL A 133 -10.96 -13.41 2.53
CA VAL A 133 -10.20 -14.01 3.62
C VAL A 133 -10.64 -15.44 3.80
N THR A 134 -9.74 -16.37 3.56
CA THR A 134 -9.95 -17.80 3.80
C THR A 134 -9.28 -18.21 5.11
N GLY A 135 -10.01 -18.91 5.96
CA GLY A 135 -9.51 -19.37 7.25
C GLY A 135 -10.38 -20.47 7.83
N LYS A 136 -10.07 -20.91 9.04
CA LYS A 136 -10.92 -21.83 9.80
C LYS A 136 -11.90 -21.01 10.64
N GLY A 137 -13.18 -21.36 10.57
CA GLY A 137 -14.21 -20.82 11.46
C GLY A 137 -13.99 -21.29 12.91
N GLN A 138 -14.83 -20.79 13.83
CA GLN A 138 -14.75 -21.16 15.26
C GLN A 138 -14.88 -22.67 15.49
N ASN A 139 -15.54 -23.38 14.57
CA ASN A 139 -15.74 -24.83 14.63
C ASN A 139 -14.63 -25.62 13.91
N GLY A 140 -13.57 -24.98 13.44
CA GLY A 140 -12.49 -25.62 12.69
C GLY A 140 -12.76 -25.82 11.20
N GLU A 141 -14.00 -25.62 10.74
CA GLU A 141 -14.39 -25.75 9.33
C GLU A 141 -13.75 -24.65 8.46
N PRO A 142 -13.19 -24.99 7.29
CA PRO A 142 -12.70 -24.01 6.35
C PRO A 142 -13.85 -23.16 5.82
N GLY A 143 -13.63 -21.85 5.74
CA GLY A 143 -14.58 -20.91 5.18
C GLY A 143 -13.89 -19.71 4.57
N THR A 144 -14.54 -19.13 3.57
CA THR A 144 -14.11 -17.90 2.91
C THR A 144 -15.11 -16.80 3.21
N ARG A 145 -14.62 -15.66 3.71
CA ARG A 145 -15.40 -14.43 3.84
C ARG A 145 -14.97 -13.46 2.77
N VAL A 146 -15.95 -12.90 2.05
CA VAL A 146 -15.71 -11.90 1.01
C VAL A 146 -16.31 -10.58 1.46
N TYR A 147 -15.47 -9.55 1.52
CA TYR A 147 -15.86 -8.19 1.86
C TYR A 147 -15.88 -7.31 0.61
N LYS A 148 -17.03 -6.67 0.36
CA LYS A 148 -17.24 -5.71 -0.72
C LYS A 148 -17.17 -4.29 -0.18
N TRP A 149 -16.67 -3.35 -0.97
CA TRP A 149 -16.59 -1.94 -0.57
C TRP A 149 -17.91 -1.40 0.01
N ALA A 150 -19.03 -1.62 -0.70
CA ALA A 150 -20.31 -1.00 -0.35
C ALA A 150 -20.81 -1.34 1.08
N SER A 151 -20.57 -2.56 1.54
CA SER A 151 -21.05 -3.07 2.84
C SER A 151 -19.96 -3.19 3.91
N ALA A 152 -18.71 -2.89 3.58
CA ALA A 152 -17.58 -3.00 4.50
C ALA A 152 -17.56 -1.87 5.54
N GLU A 153 -17.11 -2.21 6.75
CA GLU A 153 -16.74 -1.23 7.79
C GLU A 153 -15.52 -0.40 7.36
N HIS A 154 -15.31 0.75 8.00
CA HIS A 154 -14.27 1.72 7.62
C HIS A 154 -12.86 1.12 7.55
N ARG A 155 -12.50 0.28 8.52
CA ARG A 155 -11.22 -0.43 8.53
C ARG A 155 -11.05 -1.36 7.33
N ILE A 156 -12.08 -2.15 7.00
CA ILE A 156 -12.04 -3.06 5.85
C ILE A 156 -11.99 -2.27 4.54
N LYS A 157 -12.75 -1.16 4.43
CA LYS A 157 -12.64 -0.23 3.29
C LYS A 157 -11.22 0.32 3.16
N PHE A 158 -10.57 0.69 4.27
CA PHE A 158 -9.18 1.12 4.27
C PHE A 158 -8.23 0.03 3.76
N ILE A 159 -8.39 -1.22 4.18
CA ILE A 159 -7.57 -2.35 3.69
C ILE A 159 -7.76 -2.55 2.18
N ILE A 160 -9.01 -2.55 1.69
CA ILE A 160 -9.33 -2.67 0.26
C ILE A 160 -8.65 -1.55 -0.55
N LEU A 161 -8.79 -0.31 -0.08
CA LEU A 161 -8.15 0.86 -0.68
C LEU A 161 -6.62 0.73 -0.68
N PHE A 162 -6.04 0.29 0.44
CA PHE A 162 -4.60 0.16 0.62
C PHE A 162 -4.02 -0.90 -0.31
N MET A 163 -4.67 -2.06 -0.44
CA MET A 163 -4.29 -3.09 -1.40
C MET A 163 -4.30 -2.54 -2.83
N ASN A 164 -5.37 -1.82 -3.20
CA ASN A 164 -5.48 -1.22 -4.53
C ASN A 164 -4.37 -0.18 -4.79
N LEU A 165 -4.10 0.67 -3.80
CA LEU A 165 -3.00 1.64 -3.84
C LEU A 165 -1.65 0.94 -4.02
N MET A 166 -1.37 -0.13 -3.28
CA MET A 166 -0.11 -0.85 -3.39
C MET A 166 0.09 -1.46 -4.76
N VAL A 167 -0.94 -2.08 -5.36
CA VAL A 167 -0.89 -2.58 -6.74
C VAL A 167 -0.52 -1.45 -7.71
N ARG A 168 -1.16 -0.29 -7.56
CA ARG A 168 -0.90 0.88 -8.42
C ARG A 168 0.50 1.45 -8.25
N LEU A 169 0.97 1.60 -7.01
CA LEU A 169 2.31 2.11 -6.72
C LEU A 169 3.39 1.18 -7.25
N VAL A 170 3.23 -0.14 -7.04
CA VAL A 170 4.14 -1.15 -7.55
C VAL A 170 4.22 -1.08 -9.08
N TRP A 171 3.08 -1.07 -9.75
CA TRP A 171 3.03 -0.94 -11.21
C TRP A 171 3.72 0.33 -11.71
N TRP A 172 3.47 1.45 -11.05
CA TRP A 172 4.08 2.74 -11.40
C TRP A 172 5.59 2.74 -11.18
N ILE A 173 6.07 2.26 -10.02
CA ILE A 173 7.49 2.18 -9.68
C ILE A 173 8.23 1.31 -10.70
N GLN A 174 7.68 0.15 -11.07
CA GLN A 174 8.29 -0.71 -12.09
C GLN A 174 8.40 -0.01 -13.44
N SER A 175 7.33 0.69 -13.84
CA SER A 175 7.31 1.44 -15.10
C SER A 175 8.35 2.57 -15.08
N ASP A 176 8.46 3.28 -13.96
CA ASP A 176 9.40 4.38 -13.77
C ASP A 176 10.85 3.90 -13.78
N LEU A 177 11.20 2.85 -13.00
CA LEU A 177 12.55 2.28 -12.98
C LEU A 177 12.95 1.71 -14.34
N LYS A 178 12.04 1.01 -15.02
CA LYS A 178 12.27 0.51 -16.39
C LYS A 178 12.54 1.64 -17.38
N SER A 179 11.81 2.75 -17.29
CA SER A 179 12.03 3.93 -18.14
C SER A 179 13.41 4.56 -17.94
N LYS A 180 14.02 4.36 -16.76
CA LYS A 180 15.36 4.83 -16.39
C LYS A 180 16.46 3.80 -16.64
N ASN A 181 16.16 2.68 -17.29
CA ASN A 181 17.07 1.53 -17.49
C ASN A 181 17.62 0.96 -16.17
N ILE A 182 16.88 1.07 -15.07
CA ILE A 182 17.21 0.43 -13.80
C ILE A 182 16.55 -0.95 -13.81
N ASP A 183 17.37 -2.00 -13.84
CA ASP A 183 16.91 -3.39 -13.93
C ASP A 183 16.33 -3.85 -12.59
N TYR A 184 15.00 -3.72 -12.46
CA TYR A 184 14.28 -4.06 -11.24
C TYR A 184 12.93 -4.70 -11.53
N SER A 185 12.55 -5.67 -10.71
CA SER A 185 11.24 -6.31 -10.75
C SER A 185 10.61 -6.30 -9.36
N ILE A 186 9.44 -5.70 -9.21
CA ILE A 186 8.58 -5.90 -8.03
C ILE A 186 7.58 -6.98 -8.41
N LEU A 187 7.32 -7.95 -7.54
CA LEU A 187 6.28 -8.94 -7.84
C LEU A 187 4.92 -8.21 -7.93
N PRO A 188 4.08 -8.48 -8.92
CA PRO A 188 2.66 -8.24 -8.74
C PRO A 188 2.22 -9.00 -7.50
N ILE A 189 1.56 -8.31 -6.57
CA ILE A 189 1.04 -8.93 -5.36
C ILE A 189 0.17 -10.11 -5.80
N LYS A 190 0.62 -11.33 -5.50
CA LYS A 190 -0.16 -12.54 -5.75
C LYS A 190 -1.27 -12.60 -4.71
N PHE A 191 -2.47 -12.21 -5.13
CA PHE A 191 -3.69 -12.56 -4.43
C PHE A 191 -4.08 -13.95 -4.92
N ASP A 192 -3.51 -14.97 -4.27
CA ASP A 192 -3.98 -16.36 -4.41
C ASP A 192 -5.32 -16.53 -3.68
#